data_AF-A0A519MF14-F1
#
_entry.id   AF-A0A519MF14-F1
#
_cell.length_a   1.000
_cell.length_b   1.000
_cell.length_c   1.000
_cell.angle_alpha   90.00
_cell.angle_beta   90.00
_cell.angle_gamma   90.00
#
_symmetry.space_group_name_H-M   'P 1'
#
loop_
_entity.id
_entity.type
_entity.pdbx_description
1 polymer ?
#
loop_
_entity_poly.entity_id
_entity_poly.type
_entity_poly.pdbx_seq_one_letter_code
_entity_poly.pdbx_strand_id
1 'polypeptide(L)'
;GRLLDDRLEGVPRANICARDTTVIGTTDMEGYFKVDVPVNTNTLIFTSVGMELTTVNLSADCSNLEVILLLASTHDFESVRRVNRQEFKRFKHLPQLHQRAYEKGLFKSRAPCASPIFTKWVPRPAKR
;
A
#
# COMPACT_ATOMS: atom_id res chain seq x y z
N GLY A 1 1.28 -12.83 -2.65
CA GLY A 1 1.76 -11.51 -3.07
C GLY A 1 2.96 -11.11 -2.25
N ARG A 2 3.45 -9.88 -2.46
CA ARG A 2 4.54 -9.30 -1.68
C ARG A 2 4.29 -7.81 -1.43
N LEU A 3 4.59 -7.37 -0.21
CA LEU A 3 4.57 -5.98 0.21
C LEU A 3 5.98 -5.47 0.39
N LEU A 4 6.28 -4.33 -0.23
CA LEU A 4 7.53 -3.59 -0.02
C LEU A 4 7.23 -2.18 0.49
N ASP A 5 8.20 -1.52 1.11
CA ASP A 5 8.14 -0.10 1.39
C ASP A 5 8.75 0.75 0.25
N ASP A 6 8.82 2.07 0.44
CA ASP A 6 9.43 3.01 -0.52
C ASP A 6 10.96 2.89 -0.65
N ARG A 7 11.60 2.10 0.23
CA ARG A 7 13.02 1.71 0.18
C ARG A 7 13.24 0.32 -0.44
N LEU A 8 12.15 -0.34 -0.86
CA LEU A 8 12.13 -1.69 -1.42
C LEU A 8 12.50 -2.77 -0.39
N GLU A 9 12.28 -2.52 0.89
CA GLU A 9 12.38 -3.52 1.95
C GLU A 9 11.03 -4.20 2.18
N GLY A 10 11.05 -5.48 2.55
CA GLY A 10 9.84 -6.22 2.88
C GLY A 10 9.13 -5.60 4.07
N VAL A 11 7.81 -5.41 4.00
CA VAL A 11 7.04 -4.89 5.13
C VAL A 11 6.54 -6.07 5.97
N PRO A 12 7.12 -6.32 7.15
CA PRO A 12 6.73 -7.45 7.97
C PRO A 12 5.40 -7.19 8.68
N ARG A 13 4.64 -8.27 8.93
CA ARG A 13 3.44 -8.27 9.79
C ARG A 13 2.39 -7.20 9.44
N ALA A 14 2.36 -6.74 8.20
CA ALA A 14 1.30 -5.88 7.70
C ALA A 14 -0.02 -6.66 7.66
N ASN A 15 -1.11 -6.02 8.08
CA ASN A 15 -2.46 -6.54 7.97
C ASN A 15 -3.00 -6.27 6.57
N ILE A 16 -3.67 -7.29 6.03
CA ILE A 16 -4.40 -7.25 4.76
C ILE A 16 -5.87 -7.36 5.12
N CYS A 17 -6.62 -6.32 4.82
CA CYS A 17 -8.03 -6.24 5.13
C CYS A 17 -8.88 -6.27 3.85
N ALA A 18 -10.06 -6.90 3.96
CA ALA A 18 -11.13 -6.72 2.99
C ALA A 18 -11.71 -5.29 3.08
N ARG A 19 -12.64 -4.98 2.18
CA ARG A 19 -13.26 -3.65 2.06
C ARG A 19 -13.92 -3.16 3.36
N ASP A 20 -14.47 -4.08 4.13
CA ASP A 20 -15.15 -3.85 5.41
C ASP A 20 -14.19 -3.75 6.60
N THR A 21 -12.88 -3.66 6.35
CA THR A 21 -11.78 -3.63 7.33
C THR A 21 -11.52 -4.94 8.07
N THR A 22 -12.25 -6.01 7.76
CA THR A 22 -11.98 -7.34 8.31
C THR A 22 -10.59 -7.82 7.86
N VAL A 23 -9.74 -8.20 8.81
CA VAL A 23 -8.41 -8.75 8.51
C VAL A 23 -8.58 -10.15 7.91
N ILE A 24 -8.09 -10.32 6.68
CA ILE A 24 -8.14 -11.59 5.94
C ILE A 24 -6.76 -12.25 5.79
N GLY A 25 -5.70 -11.56 6.20
CA GLY A 25 -4.36 -12.13 6.26
C GLY A 25 -3.31 -11.16 6.74
N THR A 26 -2.10 -11.68 6.87
CA THR A 26 -0.91 -10.94 7.30
C THR A 26 0.29 -11.33 6.46
N THR A 27 1.29 -10.45 6.41
CA THR A 27 2.60 -10.77 5.81
C THR A 27 3.53 -11.46 6.80
N ASP A 28 4.42 -12.28 6.27
CA ASP A 28 5.57 -12.84 7.00
C ASP A 28 6.64 -11.77 7.28
N MET A 29 7.84 -12.19 7.72
CA MET A 29 8.91 -11.26 8.08
C MET A 29 9.59 -10.62 6.86
N GLU A 30 9.43 -11.22 5.69
CA GLU A 30 10.04 -10.81 4.42
C GLU A 30 9.03 -10.04 3.52
N GLY A 31 7.81 -9.84 4.02
CA GLY A 31 6.74 -9.12 3.35
C GLY A 31 5.92 -9.97 2.36
N TYR A 32 6.11 -11.29 2.32
CA TYR A 32 5.28 -12.18 1.51
C TYR A 32 3.99 -12.54 2.21
N PHE A 33 2.96 -12.85 1.41
CA PHE A 33 1.66 -13.26 1.92
C PHE A 33 0.93 -14.17 0.93
N LYS A 34 -0.03 -14.94 1.46
CA LYS A 34 -1.05 -15.65 0.68
C LYS A 34 -2.39 -15.44 1.38
N VAL A 35 -3.40 -15.00 0.62
CA VAL A 35 -4.75 -14.73 1.14
C VAL A 35 -5.78 -15.16 0.11
N ASP A 36 -6.92 -15.64 0.58
CA ASP A 36 -8.07 -15.92 -0.26
C ASP A 36 -8.96 -14.68 -0.27
N VAL A 37 -9.15 -14.08 -1.45
CA VAL A 37 -9.97 -12.89 -1.63
C VAL A 37 -11.38 -13.32 -2.03
N PRO A 38 -12.44 -12.92 -1.30
CA PRO A 38 -13.80 -13.24 -1.69
C PRO A 38 -14.13 -12.70 -3.08
N VAL A 39 -14.85 -13.47 -3.90
CA VAL A 39 -15.16 -13.16 -5.32
C VAL A 39 -15.80 -11.78 -5.51
N ASN A 40 -16.51 -11.27 -4.50
CA ASN A 40 -17.18 -9.96 -4.53
C ASN A 40 -16.30 -8.80 -4.04
N THR A 41 -15.02 -9.03 -3.73
CA THR A 41 -14.11 -8.04 -3.17
C THR A 41 -13.11 -7.57 -4.22
N ASN A 42 -13.35 -6.39 -4.78
CA ASN A 42 -12.43 -5.78 -5.76
C ASN A 42 -11.43 -4.83 -5.10
N THR A 43 -11.46 -4.68 -3.78
CA THR A 43 -10.62 -3.73 -3.05
C THR A 43 -10.01 -4.36 -1.81
N LEU A 44 -8.70 -4.17 -1.63
CA LEU A 44 -8.00 -4.55 -0.40
C LEU A 44 -7.40 -3.31 0.25
N ILE A 45 -7.34 -3.35 1.58
CA ILE A 45 -6.73 -2.31 2.40
C ILE A 45 -5.53 -2.91 3.11
N PHE A 46 -4.39 -2.24 3.01
CA PHE A 46 -3.14 -2.64 3.66
C PHE A 46 -2.81 -1.66 4.77
N THR A 47 -2.47 -2.19 5.94
CA THR A 47 -2.06 -1.39 7.10
C THR A 47 -0.86 -2.02 7.80
N SER A 48 0.07 -1.19 8.22
CA SER A 48 1.20 -1.61 9.06
C SER A 48 1.65 -0.43 9.92
N VAL A 49 2.34 -0.74 11.02
CA VAL A 49 2.88 0.28 11.93
C VAL A 49 3.88 1.15 11.17
N GLY A 50 3.70 2.47 11.22
CA GLY A 50 4.58 3.43 10.54
C GLY A 50 4.33 3.59 9.04
N MET A 51 3.32 2.91 8.46
CA MET A 51 2.98 3.02 7.04
C MET A 51 1.66 3.76 6.83
N GLU A 52 1.49 4.38 5.66
CA GLU A 52 0.23 4.95 5.22
C GLU A 52 -0.78 3.84 4.88
N LEU A 53 -2.04 4.04 5.28
CA LEU A 53 -3.12 3.16 4.88
C LEU A 53 -3.25 3.18 3.37
N THR A 54 -3.05 2.02 2.74
CA THR A 54 -3.02 1.90 1.29
C THR A 54 -4.18 1.05 0.82
N THR A 55 -5.07 1.64 0.04
CA THR A 55 -6.19 0.93 -0.60
C THR A 55 -5.82 0.64 -2.05
N VAL A 56 -6.05 -0.58 -2.51
CA VAL A 56 -5.83 -0.96 -3.90
C VAL A 56 -7.09 -1.56 -4.51
N ASN A 57 -7.32 -1.26 -5.80
CA ASN A 57 -8.30 -1.98 -6.61
C ASN A 57 -7.60 -3.17 -7.28
N LEU A 58 -8.20 -4.35 -7.17
CA LEU A 58 -7.74 -5.58 -7.80
C LEU A 58 -8.31 -5.69 -9.22
N SER A 59 -7.48 -6.12 -10.17
CA SER A 59 -7.95 -6.67 -11.44
C SER A 59 -8.51 -8.09 -11.25
N ALA A 60 -9.46 -8.49 -12.08
CA ALA A 60 -10.11 -9.81 -12.02
C ALA A 60 -9.11 -10.98 -12.07
N ASP A 61 -8.00 -10.83 -12.81
CA ASP A 61 -7.02 -11.88 -13.06
C ASP A 61 -5.74 -11.76 -12.21
N CYS A 62 -5.80 -11.01 -11.10
CA CYS A 62 -4.62 -10.68 -10.29
C CYS A 62 -4.18 -11.85 -9.38
N SER A 63 -3.33 -12.74 -9.90
CA SER A 63 -2.81 -13.89 -9.15
C SER A 63 -1.61 -13.56 -8.24
N ASN A 64 -0.79 -12.58 -8.63
CA ASN A 64 0.40 -12.16 -7.87
C ASN A 64 0.28 -10.68 -7.50
N LEU A 65 -0.31 -10.42 -6.34
CA LEU A 65 -0.48 -9.05 -5.85
C LEU A 65 0.84 -8.48 -5.31
N GLU A 66 1.31 -7.41 -5.93
CA GLU A 66 2.55 -6.70 -5.60
C GLU A 66 2.21 -5.25 -5.27
N VAL A 67 2.52 -4.82 -4.05
CA VAL A 67 2.10 -3.52 -3.54
C VAL A 67 3.27 -2.87 -2.81
N ILE A 68 3.40 -1.55 -2.99
CA ILE A 68 4.35 -0.72 -2.27
C ILE A 68 3.57 0.14 -1.28
N LEU A 69 3.96 0.08 -0.02
CA LEU A 69 3.42 0.92 1.04
C LEU A 69 4.36 2.12 1.25
N LEU A 70 3.78 3.30 1.38
CA LEU A 70 4.55 4.51 1.70
C LEU A 70 4.68 4.64 3.22
N LEU A 71 5.85 5.06 3.70
CA LEU A 71 6.03 5.43 5.11
C LEU A 71 5.09 6.59 5.47
N ALA A 72 4.46 6.51 6.64
CA ALA A 72 3.62 7.58 7.16
C ALA A 72 4.48 8.77 7.58
N SER A 73 4.20 9.92 6.99
CA SER A 73 4.87 11.18 7.33
C SER A 73 4.19 11.87 8.52
N THR A 74 4.98 12.44 9.42
CA THR A 74 4.52 13.40 10.42
C THR A 74 4.60 14.81 9.84
N HIS A 75 3.47 15.51 9.83
CA HIS A 75 3.38 16.86 9.28
C HIS A 75 3.11 17.86 10.38
N ASP A 76 4.18 18.44 10.93
CA ASP A 76 4.09 19.49 11.94
C ASP A 76 4.15 20.86 11.27
N PHE A 77 3.26 21.77 11.68
CA PHE A 77 3.20 23.16 11.19
C PHE A 77 3.02 23.30 9.67
N GLU A 78 2.54 22.26 8.98
CA GLU A 78 2.25 22.29 7.55
C GLU A 78 0.75 22.43 7.29
N SER A 79 0.39 23.17 6.23
CA SER A 79 -0.99 23.23 5.79
C SER A 79 -1.42 21.92 5.10
N VAL A 80 -2.68 21.53 5.29
CA VAL A 80 -3.30 20.35 4.65
C VAL A 80 -3.05 20.31 3.14
N ARG A 81 -3.09 21.48 2.48
CA ARG A 81 -2.83 21.60 1.03
C ARG A 81 -1.38 21.24 0.68
N ARG A 82 -0.42 21.70 1.47
CA ARG A 82 1.01 21.43 1.26
C ARG A 82 1.33 19.95 1.48
N VAL A 83 0.81 19.38 2.56
CA VAL A 83 0.90 17.95 2.88
C VAL A 83 0.37 17.10 1.72
N ASN A 84 -0.88 17.33 1.31
CA ASN A 84 -1.48 16.55 0.22
C ASN A 84 -0.74 16.67 -1.11
N ARG A 85 -0.13 17.82 -1.40
CA ARG A 85 0.73 17.99 -2.59
C ARG A 85 2.00 17.16 -2.48
N GLN A 86 2.60 17.06 -1.31
CA GLN A 86 3.81 16.24 -1.08
C GLN A 86 3.48 14.75 -1.16
N GLU A 87 2.41 14.31 -0.50
CA GLU A 87 1.99 12.91 -0.55
C GLU A 87 1.57 12.48 -1.96
N PHE A 88 0.90 13.35 -2.71
CA PHE A 88 0.58 13.06 -4.10
C PHE A 88 1.82 12.92 -5.00
N LYS A 89 2.91 13.66 -4.71
CA LYS A 89 4.18 13.47 -5.42
C LYS A 89 4.78 12.10 -5.11
N ARG A 90 4.82 11.69 -3.84
CA ARG A 90 5.29 10.35 -3.44
C ARG A 90 4.46 9.26 -4.09
N PHE A 91 3.14 9.38 -4.05
CA PHE A 91 2.20 8.47 -4.72
C PHE A 91 2.49 8.33 -6.22
N LYS A 92 2.77 9.43 -6.92
CA LYS A 92 3.12 9.42 -8.34
C LYS A 92 4.42 8.66 -8.66
N HIS A 93 5.30 8.44 -7.69
CA HIS A 93 6.53 7.68 -7.89
C HIS A 93 6.33 6.16 -7.73
N LEU A 94 5.16 5.68 -7.31
CA LEU A 94 4.88 4.24 -7.14
C LEU A 94 5.17 3.39 -8.40
N PRO A 95 4.80 3.80 -9.63
CA PRO A 95 5.13 3.02 -10.82
C PRO A 95 6.64 2.85 -11.05
N GLN A 96 7.42 3.88 -10.72
CA GLN A 96 8.88 3.84 -10.85
C GLN A 96 9.50 2.91 -9.80
N LEU A 97 8.98 2.95 -8.57
CA LEU A 97 9.40 2.04 -7.51
C LEU A 97 9.06 0.58 -7.84
N HIS A 98 7.87 0.33 -8.40
CA HIS A 98 7.48 -1.01 -8.85
C HIS A 98 8.43 -1.53 -9.93
N GLN A 99 8.74 -0.71 -10.94
CA GLN A 99 9.69 -1.09 -11.98
C GLN A 99 11.07 -1.43 -11.39
N ARG A 100 11.58 -0.63 -10.46
CA ARG A 100 12.85 -0.90 -9.76
C ARG A 100 12.80 -2.20 -8.95
N ALA A 101 11.69 -2.49 -8.28
CA ALA A 101 11.50 -3.74 -7.55
C ALA A 101 11.53 -4.95 -8.49
N TYR A 102 10.91 -4.84 -9.67
CA TYR A 102 10.96 -5.86 -10.72
C TYR A 102 12.39 -6.05 -11.26
N GLU A 103 13.10 -4.97 -11.58
CA GLU A 103 14.49 -5.02 -12.06
C GLU A 103 15.45 -5.67 -11.05
N LYS A 104 15.18 -5.50 -9.75
CA LYS A 104 15.92 -6.17 -8.65
C LYS A 104 15.48 -7.61 -8.39
N GLY A 105 14.50 -8.14 -9.11
CA GLY A 105 13.94 -9.48 -8.90
C GLY A 105 13.13 -9.63 -7.62
N LEU A 106 12.74 -8.52 -6.97
CA LEU A 106 11.91 -8.54 -5.75
C LEU A 106 10.43 -8.79 -6.08
N PHE A 107 10.00 -8.26 -7.22
CA PHE A 107 8.69 -8.43 -7.84
C PHE A 107 8.80 -9.30 -9.10
N LYS A 108 7.74 -10.05 -9.39
CA LYS A 108 7.65 -11.02 -10.47
C LYS A 108 7.04 -10.41 -11.72
N SER A 109 6.17 -9.40 -11.62
CA SER A 109 5.55 -8.78 -12.79
C SER A 109 6.18 -7.42 -13.12
N ARG A 110 6.23 -7.09 -14.41
CA ARG A 110 6.74 -5.79 -14.87
C ARG A 110 5.77 -4.65 -14.54
N ALA A 111 4.47 -4.95 -14.59
CA ALA A 111 3.39 -4.03 -14.26
C ALA A 111 2.52 -4.61 -13.13
N PRO A 112 2.03 -3.77 -12.21
CA PRO A 112 1.16 -4.22 -11.13
C PRO A 112 -0.22 -4.62 -11.68
N CYS A 113 -0.79 -5.71 -11.17
CA CYS A 113 -2.19 -6.08 -11.46
C CYS A 113 -3.20 -5.37 -10.55
N ALA A 114 -2.73 -4.52 -9.63
CA ALA A 114 -3.56 -3.72 -8.75
C ALA A 114 -3.21 -2.23 -8.89
N SER A 115 -4.23 -1.39 -8.75
CA SER A 115 -4.08 0.06 -8.82
C SER A 115 -4.29 0.67 -7.42
N PRO A 116 -3.27 1.32 -6.84
CA PRO A 116 -3.42 2.00 -5.56
C PRO A 116 -4.30 3.25 -5.73
N ILE A 117 -5.08 3.57 -4.70
CA ILE A 117 -5.95 4.74 -4.65
C ILE A 117 -5.30 5.82 -3.79
N PHE A 118 -5.08 6.99 -4.37
CA PHE A 118 -4.61 8.14 -3.59
C PHE A 118 -5.73 8.66 -2.68
N THR A 119 -5.47 8.62 -1.37
CA THR A 119 -6.37 9.19 -0.36
C THR A 119 -5.73 10.45 0.20
N LYS A 120 -6.52 11.53 0.28
CA LYS A 120 -6.02 12.79 0.84
C LYS A 120 -5.78 12.62 2.34
N TRP A 121 -4.64 13.13 2.80
CA TRP A 121 -4.39 13.31 4.22
C TRP A 121 -5.39 14.31 4.80
N VAL A 122 -5.97 13.90 5.92
CA VAL A 122 -6.85 14.72 6.74
C VAL A 122 -6.28 14.79 8.16
N PRO A 123 -6.30 15.96 8.82
CA PRO A 123 -5.90 16.06 10.21
C PRO A 123 -6.76 15.13 11.06
N ARG A 124 -6.15 14.46 12.03
CA ARG A 124 -6.95 13.77 13.04
C ARG A 124 -7.81 14.81 13.75
N PRO A 125 -9.11 14.57 13.95
CA PRO A 125 -9.92 15.47 14.76
C PRO A 125 -9.27 15.56 16.13
N ALA A 126 -9.08 16.78 16.63
CA ALA A 126 -8.70 16.99 18.02
C ALA A 126 -9.74 16.27 18.87
N LYS A 127 -9.29 15.31 19.69
CA LYS A 127 -10.17 14.74 20.73
C LYS A 127 -10.57 15.92 21.62
N ARG A 128 -11.84 16.33 21.54
CA ARG A 128 -12.44 17.29 22.46
C ARG A 128 -12.53 16.67 23.84
#